data_AF-A0A257WDE0-F1
#
_entry.id   AF-A0A257WDE0-F1
#
_cell.length_a   1.000
_cell.length_b   1.000
_cell.length_c   1.000
_cell.angle_alpha   90.00
_cell.angle_beta   90.00
_cell.angle_gamma   90.00
#
_symmetry.space_group_name_H-M   'P 1'
#
loop_
_entity.id
_entity.type
_entity.pdbx_description
1 polymer ?
#
loop_
_entity_poly.entity_id
_entity_poly.type
_entity_poly.pdbx_seq_one_letter_code
_entity_poly.pdbx_strand_id
1 'polypeptide(L)'
;WLRINRGPETPFPECLQFDGLHERWDVYSSGFGPYEQVRLCRETGGIFFLLPGDETNISGRGSHLDRKFELLDMKEYLPDLSARIPYQKQRDSSKFRNTIFGVIQRLNPFTDNQLQMREHWFDADFEEFAKQGGENFTKAVRALKLLNEAVVYLETVKPAYDKEQSQRWRAHYDLIHAQMLAYRVRLFQYILVLDKHMAEKPKPKDPKNNRWHVRRVPKMLEPTPLQVKQAGVDMDELKAQEKKAREEFQAVVKNHPRTPWARLAEQEMAVGFGMEFIESYWDPNYANIGKDIKLPKP
;
A
#
# COMPACT_ATOMS: atom_id res chain seq x y z
N TRP A 1 2.45 -7.28 -19.48
CA TRP A 1 1.02 -7.47 -19.15
C TRP A 1 0.22 -6.28 -19.64
N LEU A 2 -1.02 -6.47 -20.07
CA LEU A 2 -1.94 -5.36 -20.31
C LEU A 2 -2.43 -4.85 -18.95
N ARG A 3 -2.23 -3.55 -18.67
CA ARG A 3 -2.76 -2.95 -17.44
C ARG A 3 -4.25 -2.64 -17.65
N ILE A 4 -5.10 -3.23 -16.82
CA ILE A 4 -6.54 -2.95 -16.82
C ILE A 4 -6.84 -2.07 -15.61
N ASN A 5 -7.29 -0.84 -15.84
CA ASN A 5 -7.76 0.03 -14.78
C ASN A 5 -9.26 -0.18 -14.57
N ARG A 6 -9.62 -0.88 -13.50
CA ARG A 6 -11.03 -1.08 -13.12
C ARG A 6 -11.62 0.14 -12.40
N GLY A 7 -10.78 1.06 -11.91
CA GLY A 7 -11.21 2.17 -11.08
C GLY A 7 -11.62 1.75 -9.66
N PRO A 8 -11.94 2.73 -8.79
CA PRO A 8 -12.40 2.48 -7.43
C PRO A 8 -13.82 1.89 -7.38
N GLU A 9 -14.21 1.35 -6.23
CA GLU A 9 -15.58 0.87 -5.94
C GLU A 9 -16.57 2.01 -5.65
N THR A 10 -16.03 3.17 -5.29
CA THR A 10 -16.71 4.40 -4.90
C THR A 10 -16.34 5.52 -5.87
N PRO A 11 -17.03 6.68 -5.86
CA PRO A 11 -16.68 7.81 -6.72
C PRO A 11 -15.18 8.15 -6.69
N PHE A 12 -14.57 8.16 -5.51
CA PHE A 12 -13.13 8.37 -5.35
C PHE A 12 -12.50 7.24 -4.54
N PRO A 13 -11.17 7.01 -4.65
CA PRO A 13 -10.49 6.06 -3.78
C PRO A 13 -10.66 6.41 -2.30
N GLU A 14 -11.07 5.42 -1.51
CA GLU A 14 -11.25 5.54 -0.05
C GLU A 14 -10.19 4.74 0.73
N CYS A 15 -9.27 4.06 0.04
CA CYS A 15 -8.13 3.36 0.63
C CYS A 15 -6.81 4.02 0.25
N LEU A 16 -5.76 3.81 1.05
CA LEU A 16 -4.41 4.23 0.69
C LEU A 16 -3.99 3.59 -0.64
N GLN A 17 -3.47 4.42 -1.55
CA GLN A 17 -2.92 3.98 -2.84
C GLN A 17 -1.41 3.65 -2.76
N PHE A 18 -0.82 3.85 -1.58
CA PHE A 18 0.58 3.61 -1.25
C PHE A 18 0.71 2.37 -0.35
N ASP A 19 1.71 1.53 -0.63
CA ASP A 19 2.00 0.29 0.12
C ASP A 19 3.16 0.41 1.13
N GLY A 20 3.62 1.63 1.36
CA GLY A 20 4.79 1.94 2.17
C GLY A 20 6.09 2.05 1.36
N LEU A 21 6.14 1.61 0.10
CA LEU A 21 7.31 1.77 -0.79
C LEU A 21 6.94 2.38 -2.14
N HIS A 22 5.80 2.02 -2.72
CA HIS A 22 5.34 2.50 -4.02
C HIS A 22 3.82 2.34 -4.16
N GLU A 23 3.29 2.47 -5.37
CA GLU A 23 1.89 2.20 -5.64
C GLU A 23 1.49 0.78 -5.24
N ARG A 24 0.25 0.62 -4.77
CA ARG A 24 -0.28 -0.68 -4.44
C ARG A 24 -0.46 -1.54 -5.69
N TRP A 25 0.15 -2.72 -5.65
CA TRP A 25 0.01 -3.78 -6.68
C TRP A 25 -0.69 -5.03 -6.13
N ASP A 26 -1.03 -5.01 -4.84
CA ASP A 26 -1.67 -6.08 -4.09
C ASP A 26 -3.21 -5.94 -4.09
N VAL A 27 -3.79 -5.55 -5.22
CA VAL A 27 -5.24 -5.33 -5.32
C VAL A 27 -5.98 -6.65 -5.07
N TYR A 28 -6.83 -6.65 -4.05
CA TYR A 28 -7.76 -7.75 -3.73
C TYR A 28 -9.18 -7.35 -4.14
N SER A 29 -9.94 -8.31 -4.65
CA SER A 29 -11.38 -8.11 -4.84
C SER A 29 -12.05 -8.01 -3.47
N SER A 30 -12.77 -6.91 -3.22
CA SER A 30 -13.67 -6.78 -2.06
C SER A 30 -14.98 -7.54 -2.22
N GLY A 31 -15.24 -8.07 -3.42
CA GLY A 31 -16.55 -8.59 -3.81
C GLY A 31 -17.52 -7.51 -4.30
N PHE A 32 -17.13 -6.24 -4.35
CA PHE A 32 -17.85 -5.17 -5.03
C PHE A 32 -17.27 -4.89 -6.41
N GLY A 33 -18.13 -4.43 -7.33
CA GLY A 33 -17.71 -4.04 -8.67
C GLY A 33 -17.21 -2.59 -8.72
N PRO A 34 -16.56 -2.22 -9.83
CA PRO A 34 -16.05 -0.86 -10.00
C PRO A 34 -17.18 0.16 -10.13
N TYR A 35 -16.98 1.34 -9.55
CA TYR A 35 -17.95 2.42 -9.42
C TYR A 35 -18.64 2.74 -10.74
N GLU A 36 -17.88 2.96 -11.81
CA GLU A 36 -18.44 3.41 -13.10
C GLU A 36 -19.40 2.37 -13.69
N GLN A 37 -19.02 1.09 -13.68
CA GLN A 37 -19.82 0.02 -14.27
C GLN A 37 -21.03 -0.33 -13.39
N VAL A 38 -20.82 -0.46 -12.07
CA VAL A 38 -21.91 -0.79 -11.13
C VAL A 38 -22.93 0.34 -11.06
N ARG A 39 -22.47 1.60 -11.04
CA ARG A 39 -23.37 2.76 -11.06
C ARG A 39 -24.14 2.81 -12.37
N LEU A 40 -23.50 2.63 -13.52
CA LEU A 40 -24.20 2.61 -14.81
C LEU A 40 -25.34 1.58 -14.81
N CYS A 41 -25.08 0.35 -14.37
CA CYS A 41 -26.11 -0.68 -14.24
C CYS A 41 -27.24 -0.24 -13.29
N ARG A 42 -26.90 0.30 -12.11
CA ARG A 42 -27.89 0.78 -11.14
C ARG A 42 -28.80 1.88 -11.72
N GLU A 43 -28.22 2.86 -12.42
CA GLU A 43 -28.97 4.01 -12.97
C GLU A 43 -29.79 3.65 -14.21
N THR A 44 -29.41 2.59 -14.94
CA THR A 44 -30.10 2.15 -16.18
C THR A 44 -31.04 0.97 -15.98
N GLY A 45 -31.13 0.41 -14.77
CA GLY A 45 -31.85 -0.83 -14.50
C GLY A 45 -31.16 -2.09 -15.04
N GLY A 46 -29.89 -1.97 -15.44
CA GLY A 46 -29.06 -3.09 -15.86
C GLY A 46 -28.58 -3.94 -14.68
N ILE A 47 -28.04 -5.11 -14.99
CA ILE A 47 -27.47 -6.04 -14.00
C ILE A 47 -25.97 -6.15 -14.24
N PHE A 48 -25.17 -5.88 -13.20
CA PHE A 48 -23.72 -6.09 -13.24
C PHE A 48 -23.37 -7.44 -12.64
N PHE A 49 -22.79 -8.34 -13.46
CA PHE A 49 -22.34 -9.64 -13.00
C PHE A 49 -20.86 -9.58 -12.61
N LEU A 50 -20.59 -9.77 -11.32
CA LEU A 50 -19.28 -10.17 -10.84
C LEU A 50 -19.20 -11.69 -10.98
N LEU A 51 -18.64 -12.16 -12.09
CA LEU A 51 -18.51 -13.60 -12.34
C LEU A 51 -17.51 -14.19 -11.32
N PRO A 52 -17.96 -15.14 -10.46
CA PRO A 52 -17.04 -15.89 -9.62
C PRO A 52 -16.41 -16.96 -10.50
N GLY A 53 -15.22 -16.72 -11.04
CA GLY A 53 -14.50 -17.75 -11.78
C GLY A 53 -13.36 -17.21 -12.62
N ASP A 54 -12.17 -17.75 -12.38
CA ASP A 54 -11.06 -17.92 -13.32
C ASP A 54 -10.88 -16.81 -14.37
N GLU A 55 -10.72 -15.57 -13.91
CA GLU A 55 -10.02 -14.59 -14.73
C GLU A 55 -8.58 -15.11 -14.91
N THR A 56 -8.37 -15.90 -15.98
CA THR A 56 -7.06 -16.47 -16.31
C THR A 56 -6.10 -15.33 -16.64
N ASN A 57 -4.87 -15.40 -16.14
CA ASN A 57 -3.80 -14.41 -16.37
C ASN A 57 -3.97 -13.04 -15.69
N ILE A 58 -4.76 -12.90 -14.61
CA ILE A 58 -4.57 -11.74 -13.74
C ILE A 58 -3.22 -11.86 -13.02
N SER A 59 -2.40 -10.82 -13.11
CA SER A 59 -1.22 -10.65 -12.25
C SER A 59 -1.58 -9.85 -11.00
N GLY A 60 -1.02 -10.21 -9.85
CA GLY A 60 -1.15 -9.46 -8.59
C GLY A 60 -1.43 -10.38 -7.41
N ARG A 61 -1.13 -9.94 -6.19
CA ARG A 61 -1.25 -10.82 -5.01
C ARG A 61 -2.68 -11.32 -4.74
N GLY A 62 -3.70 -10.66 -5.28
CA GLY A 62 -5.11 -11.02 -5.16
C GLY A 62 -5.69 -11.94 -6.25
N SER A 63 -4.90 -12.23 -7.30
CA SER A 63 -5.38 -12.84 -8.55
C SER A 63 -5.90 -14.27 -8.43
N HIS A 64 -5.34 -15.09 -7.53
CA HIS A 64 -5.65 -16.52 -7.40
C HIS A 64 -6.62 -16.83 -6.25
N LEU A 65 -7.35 -15.84 -5.76
CA LEU A 65 -8.11 -15.99 -4.52
C LEU A 65 -9.59 -16.04 -4.81
N ASP A 66 -10.20 -17.14 -4.37
CA ASP A 66 -11.64 -17.33 -4.41
C ASP A 66 -12.40 -16.20 -3.72
N ARG A 67 -13.66 -16.03 -4.09
CA ARG A 67 -14.57 -15.08 -3.45
C ARG A 67 -14.77 -15.49 -1.99
N LYS A 68 -14.28 -14.67 -1.06
CA LYS A 68 -14.27 -14.98 0.39
C LYS A 68 -15.32 -14.24 1.22
N PHE A 69 -15.95 -13.20 0.69
CA PHE A 69 -16.78 -12.30 1.51
C PHE A 69 -18.27 -12.52 1.25
N GLU A 70 -18.97 -12.94 2.29
CA GLU A 70 -20.42 -13.11 2.29
C GLU A 70 -21.12 -11.75 2.20
N LEU A 71 -22.20 -11.67 1.40
CA LEU A 71 -22.94 -10.42 1.21
C LEU A 71 -23.51 -9.88 2.53
N LEU A 72 -23.93 -10.79 3.43
CA LEU A 72 -24.49 -10.44 4.73
C LEU A 72 -23.47 -9.72 5.62
N ASP A 73 -22.21 -10.18 5.64
CA ASP A 73 -21.13 -9.52 6.38
C ASP A 73 -20.79 -8.15 5.78
N MET A 74 -20.96 -7.99 4.46
CA MET A 74 -20.63 -6.78 3.72
C MET A 74 -21.76 -5.74 3.63
N LYS A 75 -22.95 -6.04 4.17
CA LYS A 75 -24.15 -5.19 4.06
C LYS A 75 -23.94 -3.77 4.62
N GLU A 76 -23.21 -3.62 5.72
CA GLU A 76 -22.92 -2.33 6.34
C GLU A 76 -21.75 -1.59 5.68
N TYR A 77 -21.04 -2.26 4.76
CA TYR A 77 -19.83 -1.79 4.11
C TYR A 77 -20.04 -1.46 2.63
N LEU A 78 -21.30 -1.42 2.18
CA LEU A 78 -21.68 -1.15 0.80
C LEU A 78 -21.04 0.16 0.31
N PRO A 79 -20.49 0.18 -0.92
CA PRO A 79 -19.95 1.39 -1.50
C PRO A 79 -21.08 2.39 -1.78
N ASP A 80 -20.80 3.67 -1.56
CA ASP A 80 -21.70 4.73 -2.00
C ASP A 80 -21.59 4.88 -3.52
N LEU A 81 -22.70 4.66 -4.23
CA LEU A 81 -22.78 4.76 -5.69
C LEU A 81 -23.45 6.07 -6.16
N SER A 82 -23.63 7.06 -5.28
CA SER A 82 -24.12 8.39 -5.66
C SER A 82 -23.21 9.06 -6.69
N ALA A 83 -23.74 10.07 -7.39
CA ALA A 83 -22.93 10.82 -8.35
C ALA A 83 -21.75 11.51 -7.65
N ARG A 84 -20.65 11.71 -8.38
CA ARG A 84 -19.39 12.28 -7.84
C ARG A 84 -19.60 13.59 -7.07
N ILE A 85 -20.39 14.52 -7.61
CA ILE A 85 -20.62 15.84 -6.99
C ILE A 85 -21.35 15.73 -5.64
N PRO A 86 -22.53 15.08 -5.53
CA PRO A 86 -23.20 14.93 -4.24
C PRO A 86 -22.38 14.10 -3.24
N TYR A 87 -21.71 13.02 -3.69
CA TYR A 87 -20.79 12.25 -2.84
C TYR A 87 -19.69 13.14 -2.24
N GLN A 88 -19.04 13.93 -3.09
CA GLN A 88 -17.98 14.84 -2.66
C GLN A 88 -18.51 15.85 -1.64
N LYS A 89 -19.65 16.48 -1.90
CA LYS A 89 -20.26 17.43 -0.94
C LYS A 89 -20.55 16.78 0.42
N GLN A 90 -21.05 15.55 0.42
CA GLN A 90 -21.34 14.82 1.66
C GLN A 90 -20.07 14.38 2.40
N ARG A 91 -19.05 13.93 1.68
CA ARG A 91 -17.74 13.60 2.27
C ARG A 91 -17.11 14.85 2.87
N ASP A 92 -17.11 15.96 2.14
CA ASP A 92 -16.44 17.21 2.51
C ASP A 92 -17.15 17.90 3.70
N SER A 93 -18.46 17.65 3.91
CA SER A 93 -19.19 18.15 5.08
C SER A 93 -18.84 17.39 6.38
N SER A 94 -18.31 16.17 6.29
CA SER A 94 -17.79 15.43 7.43
C SER A 94 -16.29 15.67 7.57
N LYS A 95 -15.89 16.39 8.63
CA LYS A 95 -14.46 16.59 8.95
C LYS A 95 -13.71 15.26 9.02
N PHE A 96 -14.35 14.22 9.59
CA PHE A 96 -13.78 12.88 9.70
C PHE A 96 -13.44 12.27 8.32
N ARG A 97 -14.44 12.20 7.43
CA ARG A 97 -14.26 11.61 6.09
C ARG A 97 -13.33 12.44 5.21
N ASN A 98 -13.43 13.76 5.30
CA ASN A 98 -12.56 14.67 4.55
C ASN A 98 -11.09 14.56 4.98
N THR A 99 -10.81 14.42 6.28
CA THR A 99 -9.43 14.20 6.78
C THR A 99 -8.86 12.87 6.28
N ILE A 100 -9.64 11.78 6.32
CA ILE A 100 -9.21 10.48 5.78
C ILE A 100 -8.89 10.62 4.27
N PHE A 101 -9.77 11.27 3.51
CA PHE A 101 -9.56 11.52 2.09
C PHE A 101 -8.31 12.38 1.82
N GLY A 102 -8.08 13.41 2.63
CA GLY A 102 -6.88 14.25 2.56
C GLY A 102 -5.59 13.44 2.76
N VAL A 103 -5.57 12.50 3.71
CA VAL A 103 -4.45 11.56 3.90
C VAL A 103 -4.24 10.69 2.66
N ILE A 104 -5.31 10.13 2.10
CA ILE A 104 -5.24 9.30 0.88
C ILE A 104 -4.65 10.08 -0.29
N GLN A 105 -5.08 11.32 -0.50
CA GLN A 105 -4.56 12.18 -1.56
C GLN A 105 -3.11 12.58 -1.32
N ARG A 106 -2.74 12.89 -0.07
CA ARG A 106 -1.38 13.31 0.30
C ARG A 106 -0.36 12.21 0.11
N LEU A 107 -0.75 10.96 0.36
CA LEU A 107 0.08 9.76 0.24
C LEU A 107 -0.22 8.99 -1.05
N ASN A 108 -0.50 9.68 -2.15
CA ASN A 108 -0.84 9.04 -3.41
C ASN A 108 0.35 9.03 -4.41
N PRO A 109 0.96 7.87 -4.71
CA PRO A 109 2.11 7.78 -5.61
C PRO A 109 1.77 8.09 -7.07
N PHE A 110 0.49 8.03 -7.46
CA PHE A 110 0.05 8.41 -8.81
C PHE A 110 0.07 9.93 -9.05
N THR A 111 0.08 10.73 -7.97
CA THR A 111 0.20 12.19 -8.03
C THR A 111 1.55 12.69 -7.55
N ASP A 112 2.25 11.91 -6.72
CA ASP A 112 3.58 12.24 -6.21
C ASP A 112 4.57 11.08 -6.47
N ASN A 113 5.30 11.17 -7.58
CA ASN A 113 6.29 10.16 -7.97
C ASN A 113 7.45 10.03 -6.97
N GLN A 114 7.63 10.96 -6.03
CA GLN A 114 8.63 10.81 -4.96
C GLN A 114 8.22 9.78 -3.90
N LEU A 115 6.98 9.29 -3.94
CA LEU A 115 6.50 8.15 -3.17
C LEU A 115 6.71 6.81 -3.88
N GLN A 116 7.40 6.79 -5.03
CA GLN A 116 7.79 5.55 -5.72
C GLN A 116 9.26 5.23 -5.45
N MET A 117 9.49 4.44 -4.40
CA MET A 117 10.78 3.84 -4.09
C MET A 117 10.94 2.51 -4.83
N ARG A 118 12.18 2.22 -5.21
CA ARG A 118 12.56 0.99 -5.91
C ARG A 118 12.59 -0.17 -4.92
N GLU A 119 11.80 -1.21 -5.18
CA GLU A 119 11.88 -2.48 -4.46
C GLU A 119 12.72 -3.52 -5.23
N HIS A 120 12.82 -3.40 -6.55
CA HIS A 120 13.37 -4.44 -7.42
C HIS A 120 14.46 -3.92 -8.36
N TRP A 121 15.31 -4.82 -8.83
CA TRP A 121 16.27 -4.56 -9.90
C TRP A 121 17.30 -3.46 -9.56
N PHE A 122 17.79 -3.45 -8.32
CA PHE A 122 19.01 -2.72 -8.02
C PHE A 122 20.19 -3.38 -8.73
N ASP A 123 21.12 -2.58 -9.25
CA ASP A 123 22.28 -3.11 -9.95
C ASP A 123 23.21 -3.86 -8.98
N ALA A 124 23.85 -4.93 -9.47
CA ALA A 124 24.89 -5.62 -8.70
C ALA A 124 26.23 -4.88 -8.77
N ASP A 125 26.43 -4.03 -9.79
CA ASP A 125 27.52 -3.08 -9.81
C ASP A 125 27.36 -2.03 -8.71
N PHE A 126 28.42 -1.82 -7.92
CA PHE A 126 28.35 -0.96 -6.74
C PHE A 126 28.19 0.52 -7.09
N GLU A 127 28.79 1.02 -8.17
CA GLU A 127 28.68 2.45 -8.51
C GLU A 127 27.26 2.80 -8.94
N GLU A 128 26.64 1.90 -9.71
CA GLU A 128 25.25 2.06 -10.12
C GLU A 128 24.28 1.81 -8.95
N PHE A 129 24.56 0.81 -8.09
CA PHE A 129 23.83 0.64 -6.84
C PHE A 129 23.90 1.90 -5.98
N ALA A 130 25.06 2.53 -5.84
CA ALA A 130 25.24 3.70 -4.98
C ALA A 130 24.35 4.89 -5.41
N LYS A 131 24.21 5.12 -6.72
CA LYS A 131 23.30 6.13 -7.26
C LYS A 131 21.85 5.78 -6.97
N GLN A 132 21.46 4.55 -7.28
CA GLN A 132 20.10 4.07 -7.10
C GLN A 132 19.70 4.05 -5.61
N GLY A 133 20.58 3.57 -4.74
CA GLY A 133 20.40 3.52 -3.30
C GLY A 133 20.30 4.92 -2.70
N GLY A 134 21.17 5.86 -3.10
CA GLY A 134 21.12 7.25 -2.63
C GLY A 134 19.83 8.00 -3.03
N GLU A 135 19.34 7.79 -4.25
CA GLU A 135 18.05 8.34 -4.70
C GLU A 135 16.89 7.79 -3.86
N ASN A 136 16.85 6.46 -3.67
CA ASN A 136 15.77 5.81 -2.92
C ASN A 136 15.83 6.08 -1.42
N PHE A 137 17.02 6.27 -0.86
CA PHE A 137 17.22 6.73 0.51
C PHE A 137 16.55 8.10 0.71
N THR A 138 16.83 9.05 -0.19
CA THR A 138 16.27 10.41 -0.12
C THR A 138 14.74 10.38 -0.21
N LYS A 139 14.19 9.57 -1.12
CA LYS A 139 12.73 9.37 -1.24
C LYS A 139 12.14 8.76 0.03
N ALA A 140 12.77 7.73 0.59
CA ALA A 140 12.29 7.06 1.80
C ALA A 140 12.28 8.00 3.03
N VAL A 141 13.33 8.82 3.21
CA VAL A 141 13.38 9.84 4.28
C VAL A 141 12.26 10.87 4.11
N ARG A 142 11.99 11.31 2.87
CA ARG A 142 10.86 12.21 2.58
C ARG A 142 9.51 11.55 2.88
N ALA A 143 9.31 10.31 2.42
CA ALA A 143 8.08 9.57 2.65
C ALA A 143 7.82 9.33 4.15
N LEU A 144 8.87 9.07 4.93
CA LEU A 144 8.78 8.92 6.37
C LEU A 144 8.28 10.21 7.04
N LYS A 145 8.80 11.38 6.65
CA LYS A 145 8.31 12.68 7.15
C LYS A 145 6.84 12.90 6.81
N LEU A 146 6.44 12.60 5.57
CA LEU A 146 5.04 12.74 5.14
C LEU A 146 4.09 11.82 5.92
N LEU A 147 4.51 10.59 6.23
CA LEU A 147 3.72 9.69 7.07
C LEU A 147 3.62 10.19 8.51
N ASN A 148 4.69 10.74 9.08
CA ASN A 148 4.64 11.35 10.42
C ASN A 148 3.59 12.47 10.47
N GLU A 149 3.62 13.38 9.48
CA GLU A 149 2.64 14.46 9.35
C GLU A 149 1.21 13.93 9.15
N ALA A 150 1.05 12.92 8.29
CA ALA A 150 -0.26 12.33 7.98
C ALA A 150 -0.88 11.61 9.18
N VAL A 151 -0.07 10.91 10.00
CA VAL A 151 -0.54 10.29 11.26
C VAL A 151 -1.07 11.36 12.20
N VAL A 152 -0.30 12.42 12.46
CA VAL A 152 -0.72 13.52 13.32
C VAL A 152 -2.00 14.17 12.80
N TYR A 153 -2.09 14.39 11.48
CA TYR A 153 -3.28 14.96 10.86
C TYR A 153 -4.52 14.06 11.01
N LEU A 154 -4.37 12.74 10.83
CA LEU A 154 -5.46 11.77 10.99
C LEU A 154 -5.92 11.65 12.45
N GLU A 155 -5.00 11.74 13.41
CA GLU A 155 -5.34 11.69 14.84
C GLU A 155 -6.20 12.89 15.28
N THR A 156 -6.16 14.04 14.56
CA THR A 156 -7.01 15.21 14.87
C THR A 156 -8.51 14.95 14.77
N VAL A 157 -8.93 13.91 14.05
CA VAL A 157 -10.33 13.52 13.89
C VAL A 157 -10.73 12.29 14.70
N LYS A 158 -9.82 11.75 15.53
CA LYS A 158 -10.13 10.64 16.44
C LYS A 158 -11.37 10.90 17.33
N PRO A 159 -11.60 12.10 17.90
CA PRO A 159 -12.81 12.37 18.68
C PRO A 159 -14.12 12.32 17.87
N ALA A 160 -14.05 12.36 16.54
CA ALA A 160 -15.22 12.23 15.67
C ALA A 160 -15.53 10.77 15.30
N TYR A 161 -14.64 9.82 15.62
CA TYR A 161 -14.80 8.39 15.29
C TYR A 161 -16.10 7.81 15.85
N ASP A 162 -16.39 8.01 17.14
CA ASP A 162 -17.59 7.47 17.80
C ASP A 162 -18.90 8.04 17.23
N LYS A 163 -18.82 9.17 16.54
CA LYS A 163 -19.98 9.84 15.93
C LYS A 163 -20.19 9.41 14.48
N GLU A 164 -19.20 8.80 13.84
CA GLU A 164 -19.32 8.31 12.46
C GLU A 164 -20.26 7.11 12.40
N GLN A 165 -21.31 7.25 11.59
CA GLN A 165 -22.36 6.24 11.43
C GLN A 165 -22.00 5.19 10.37
N SER A 166 -21.13 5.53 9.43
CA SER A 166 -20.71 4.62 8.39
C SER A 166 -19.65 3.65 8.89
N GLN A 167 -20.02 2.37 8.97
CA GLN A 167 -19.11 1.29 9.32
C GLN A 167 -17.93 1.19 8.33
N ARG A 168 -18.18 1.45 7.04
CA ARG A 168 -17.14 1.54 6.01
C ARG A 168 -16.09 2.61 6.31
N TRP A 169 -16.51 3.82 6.66
CA TRP A 169 -15.58 4.91 6.99
C TRP A 169 -14.82 4.67 8.29
N ARG A 170 -15.44 4.03 9.29
CA ARG A 170 -14.73 3.58 10.50
C ARG A 170 -13.65 2.55 10.17
N ALA A 171 -13.96 1.56 9.34
CA ALA A 171 -13.00 0.55 8.91
C ALA A 171 -11.84 1.13 8.10
N HIS A 172 -12.12 2.12 7.24
CA HIS A 172 -11.06 2.86 6.55
C HIS A 172 -10.16 3.60 7.52
N TYR A 173 -10.71 4.31 8.51
CA TYR A 173 -9.92 5.01 9.52
C TYR A 173 -9.01 4.04 10.28
N ASP A 174 -9.58 2.95 10.81
CA ASP A 174 -8.84 1.98 11.63
C ASP A 174 -7.71 1.33 10.83
N LEU A 175 -7.98 0.93 9.59
CA LEU A 175 -6.97 0.31 8.73
C LEU A 175 -5.89 1.30 8.28
N ILE A 176 -6.28 2.50 7.82
CA ILE A 176 -5.34 3.51 7.31
C ILE A 176 -4.40 3.96 8.42
N HIS A 177 -4.92 4.16 9.64
CA HIS A 177 -4.10 4.53 10.78
C HIS A 177 -3.06 3.44 11.09
N ALA A 178 -3.49 2.18 11.20
CA ALA A 178 -2.60 1.05 11.43
C ALA A 178 -1.53 0.90 10.31
N GLN A 179 -1.95 1.06 9.04
CA GLN A 179 -1.06 1.01 7.88
C GLN A 179 0.00 2.12 7.94
N MET A 180 -0.37 3.36 8.23
CA MET A 180 0.60 4.45 8.31
C MET A 180 1.64 4.20 9.40
N LEU A 181 1.24 3.72 10.58
CA LEU A 181 2.18 3.35 11.64
C LEU A 181 3.13 2.22 11.18
N ALA A 182 2.60 1.18 10.55
CA ALA A 182 3.40 0.08 10.02
C ALA A 182 4.38 0.52 8.93
N TYR A 183 3.94 1.41 8.04
CA TYR A 183 4.74 1.91 6.93
C TYR A 183 5.89 2.80 7.41
N ARG A 184 5.71 3.56 8.51
CA ARG A 184 6.81 4.30 9.16
C ARG A 184 7.93 3.35 9.58
N VAL A 185 7.57 2.24 10.24
CA VAL A 185 8.55 1.20 10.66
C VAL A 185 9.23 0.56 9.44
N ARG A 186 8.45 0.17 8.42
CA ARG A 186 8.99 -0.46 7.20
C ARG A 186 9.89 0.47 6.40
N LEU A 187 9.57 1.75 6.31
CA LEU A 187 10.42 2.74 5.65
C LEU A 187 11.72 2.96 6.40
N PHE A 188 11.66 3.00 7.72
CA PHE A 188 12.89 3.05 8.51
C PHE A 188 13.75 1.80 8.26
N GLN A 189 13.15 0.60 8.27
CA GLN A 189 13.85 -0.64 7.93
C GLN A 189 14.42 -0.63 6.50
N TYR A 190 13.71 -0.02 5.55
CA TYR A 190 14.17 0.19 4.18
C TYR A 190 15.41 1.10 4.11
N ILE A 191 15.40 2.20 4.86
CA ILE A 191 16.56 3.09 5.02
C ILE A 191 17.75 2.32 5.59
N LEU A 192 17.54 1.49 6.63
CA LEU A 192 18.61 0.69 7.23
C LEU A 192 19.23 -0.32 6.28
N VAL A 193 18.43 -1.02 5.46
CA VAL A 193 18.99 -1.98 4.49
C VAL A 193 19.80 -1.29 3.41
N LEU A 194 19.37 -0.10 2.96
CA LEU A 194 20.12 0.69 1.98
C LEU A 194 21.48 1.11 2.55
N ASP A 195 21.50 1.68 3.76
CA ASP A 195 22.75 2.08 4.43
C ASP A 195 23.68 0.90 4.67
N LYS A 196 23.14 -0.22 5.15
CA LYS A 196 23.92 -1.44 5.38
C LYS A 196 24.56 -1.92 4.08
N HIS A 197 23.80 -1.97 2.99
CA HIS A 197 24.29 -2.41 1.69
C HIS A 197 25.35 -1.45 1.13
N MET A 198 25.17 -0.14 1.34
CA MET A 198 26.16 0.89 0.99
C MET A 198 27.48 0.74 1.78
N ALA A 199 27.40 0.39 3.06
CA ALA A 199 28.56 0.22 3.92
C ALA A 199 29.32 -1.09 3.66
N GLU A 200 28.59 -2.21 3.53
CA GLU A 200 29.18 -3.55 3.37
C GLU A 200 29.64 -3.84 1.94
N LYS A 201 29.05 -3.17 0.94
CA LYS A 201 29.31 -3.35 -0.50
C LYS A 201 29.32 -4.84 -0.91
N PRO A 202 28.25 -5.60 -0.57
CA PRO A 202 28.24 -7.03 -0.78
C PRO A 202 28.27 -7.35 -2.28
N LYS A 203 28.90 -8.49 -2.61
CA LYS A 203 28.83 -9.09 -3.95
C LYS A 203 27.81 -10.22 -3.94
N PRO A 204 27.10 -10.49 -5.05
CA PRO A 204 26.25 -11.67 -5.17
C PRO A 204 27.04 -12.94 -4.85
N LYS A 205 26.43 -13.85 -4.08
CA LYS A 205 27.01 -15.14 -3.72
C LYS A 205 26.96 -16.09 -4.90
N ASP A 206 25.82 -16.15 -5.60
CA ASP A 206 25.73 -16.83 -6.89
C ASP A 206 26.28 -15.94 -8.01
N PRO A 207 27.33 -16.36 -8.75
CA PRO A 207 27.89 -15.61 -9.87
C PRO A 207 26.89 -15.34 -11.02
N LYS A 208 25.78 -16.09 -11.09
CA LYS A 208 24.72 -15.84 -12.07
C LYS A 208 23.89 -14.63 -11.72
N ASN A 209 23.76 -14.29 -10.44
CA ASN A 209 22.92 -13.20 -9.99
C ASN A 209 23.58 -11.85 -10.30
N ASN A 210 22.81 -10.95 -10.90
CA ASN A 210 23.27 -9.65 -11.39
C ASN A 210 22.40 -8.48 -10.89
N ARG A 211 21.47 -8.74 -9.97
CA ARG A 211 20.56 -7.76 -9.41
C ARG A 211 20.30 -8.02 -7.92
N TRP A 212 19.89 -6.97 -7.23
CA TRP A 212 19.38 -7.05 -5.86
C TRP A 212 17.91 -6.60 -5.79
N HIS A 213 17.15 -7.23 -4.89
CA HIS A 213 15.78 -6.85 -4.56
C HIS A 213 15.69 -6.63 -3.08
N VAL A 214 14.92 -5.63 -2.68
CA VAL A 214 14.47 -5.51 -1.30
C VAL A 214 13.27 -6.41 -1.12
N ARG A 215 13.26 -7.18 -0.03
CA ARG A 215 12.15 -8.04 0.38
C ARG A 215 11.70 -7.68 1.77
N ARG A 216 10.39 -7.57 1.96
CA ARG A 216 9.76 -7.46 3.29
C ARG A 216 9.88 -8.78 4.04
N VAL A 217 10.32 -8.74 5.30
CA VAL A 217 10.53 -9.92 6.14
C VAL A 217 10.07 -9.70 7.60
N PRO A 218 9.72 -10.76 8.35
CA PRO A 218 9.34 -10.62 9.75
C PRO A 218 10.46 -10.09 10.66
N LYS A 219 11.71 -10.46 10.37
CA LYS A 219 12.88 -10.09 11.19
C LYS A 219 13.34 -8.68 10.85
N MET A 220 13.35 -7.80 11.85
CA MET A 220 13.89 -6.45 11.71
C MET A 220 15.41 -6.41 11.89
N LEU A 221 16.03 -5.40 11.28
CA LEU A 221 17.41 -5.01 11.53
C LEU A 221 17.48 -4.09 12.74
N GLU A 222 18.50 -4.32 13.57
CA GLU A 222 18.87 -3.40 14.65
C GLU A 222 19.69 -2.24 14.07
N PRO A 223 19.26 -0.98 14.26
CA PRO A 223 19.95 0.16 13.72
C PRO A 223 21.21 0.51 14.53
N THR A 224 22.23 1.03 13.85
CA THR A 224 23.39 1.65 14.52
C THR A 224 23.05 3.07 14.98
N PRO A 225 23.73 3.61 16.03
CA PRO A 225 23.46 4.97 16.53
C PRO A 225 23.56 6.08 15.46
N LEU A 226 24.43 5.88 14.46
CA LEU A 226 24.63 6.83 13.37
C LEU A 226 23.43 6.86 12.41
N GLN A 227 22.84 5.69 12.11
CA GLN A 227 21.65 5.57 11.27
C GLN A 227 20.42 6.16 11.94
N VAL A 228 20.27 5.94 13.26
CA VAL A 228 19.19 6.57 14.06
C VAL A 228 19.25 8.09 13.94
N LYS A 229 20.45 8.67 14.08
CA LYS A 229 20.67 10.11 13.95
C LYS A 229 20.41 10.64 12.53
N GLN A 230 20.82 9.91 11.49
CA GLN A 230 20.63 10.33 10.09
C GLN A 230 19.16 10.27 9.64
N ALA A 231 18.43 9.24 10.07
CA ALA A 231 17.00 9.13 9.81
C ALA A 231 16.16 10.10 10.65
N GLY A 232 16.72 10.61 11.77
CA GLY A 232 16.02 11.49 12.71
C GLY A 232 14.87 10.78 13.42
N VAL A 233 15.03 9.48 13.70
CA VAL A 233 14.00 8.62 14.29
C VAL A 233 14.32 8.35 15.75
N ASP A 234 13.32 8.46 16.63
CA ASP A 234 13.41 7.97 18.00
C ASP A 234 13.10 6.46 18.02
N MET A 235 14.02 5.67 18.56
CA MET A 235 13.90 4.20 18.59
C MET A 235 12.82 3.69 19.55
N ASP A 236 12.57 4.40 20.65
CA ASP A 236 11.51 4.04 21.57
C ASP A 236 10.14 4.41 20.97
N GLU A 237 10.07 5.55 20.26
CA GLU A 237 8.89 5.92 19.48
C GLU A 237 8.60 4.88 18.39
N LEU A 238 9.62 4.40 17.68
CA LEU A 238 9.47 3.42 16.61
C LEU A 238 8.96 2.07 17.15
N LYS A 239 9.51 1.59 18.28
CA LYS A 239 9.03 0.35 18.94
C LYS A 239 7.60 0.52 19.44
N ALA A 240 7.26 1.68 20.00
CA ALA A 240 5.90 1.99 20.42
C ALA A 240 4.93 1.98 19.22
N GLN A 241 5.35 2.50 18.08
CA GLN A 241 4.55 2.49 16.84
C GLN A 241 4.40 1.11 16.24
N GLU A 242 5.44 0.29 16.24
CA GLU A 242 5.34 -1.10 15.80
C GLU A 242 4.31 -1.85 16.66
N LYS A 243 4.41 -1.71 17.99
CA LYS A 243 3.46 -2.31 18.92
C LYS A 243 2.03 -1.80 18.67
N LYS A 244 1.85 -0.49 18.58
CA LYS A 244 0.55 0.15 18.31
C LYS A 244 -0.03 -0.30 16.96
N ALA A 245 0.78 -0.39 15.90
CA ALA A 245 0.35 -0.88 14.60
C ALA A 245 -0.16 -2.33 14.67
N ARG A 246 0.55 -3.21 15.39
CA ARG A 246 0.11 -4.61 15.59
C ARG A 246 -1.21 -4.68 16.36
N GLU A 247 -1.34 -3.91 17.42
CA GLU A 247 -2.57 -3.84 18.22
C GLU A 247 -3.75 -3.32 17.40
N GLU A 248 -3.53 -2.28 16.60
CA GLU A 248 -4.57 -1.70 15.73
C GLU A 248 -4.95 -2.62 14.57
N PHE A 249 -4.00 -3.32 13.95
CA PHE A 249 -4.34 -4.34 12.96
C PHE A 249 -5.16 -5.48 13.58
N GLN A 250 -4.81 -5.95 14.78
CA GLN A 250 -5.62 -6.93 15.50
C GLN A 250 -7.01 -6.38 15.82
N ALA A 251 -7.12 -5.09 16.19
CA ALA A 251 -8.40 -4.43 16.40
C ALA A 251 -9.23 -4.37 15.11
N VAL A 252 -8.62 -4.06 13.94
CA VAL A 252 -9.30 -4.10 12.64
C VAL A 252 -9.87 -5.49 12.35
N VAL A 253 -9.07 -6.54 12.57
CA VAL A 253 -9.52 -7.93 12.38
C VAL A 253 -10.70 -8.27 13.28
N LYS A 254 -10.64 -7.84 14.55
CA LYS A 254 -11.69 -8.08 15.54
C LYS A 254 -12.96 -7.28 15.29
N ASN A 255 -12.83 -6.01 14.90
CA ASN A 255 -13.94 -5.06 14.76
C ASN A 255 -14.63 -5.16 13.40
N HIS A 256 -13.90 -5.61 12.37
CA HIS A 256 -14.39 -5.76 10.99
C HIS A 256 -14.20 -7.19 10.47
N PRO A 257 -14.63 -8.24 11.21
CA PRO A 257 -14.32 -9.61 10.86
C PRO A 257 -14.96 -10.00 9.52
N ARG A 258 -14.30 -10.89 8.77
CA ARG A 258 -14.77 -11.38 7.45
C ARG A 258 -15.00 -10.27 6.42
N THR A 259 -14.25 -9.18 6.51
CA THR A 259 -14.26 -8.09 5.53
C THR A 259 -12.90 -7.92 4.83
N PRO A 260 -12.84 -7.18 3.71
CA PRO A 260 -11.59 -6.84 3.05
C PRO A 260 -10.59 -6.12 3.96
N TRP A 261 -11.07 -5.31 4.91
CA TRP A 261 -10.21 -4.59 5.86
C TRP A 261 -9.50 -5.53 6.83
N ALA A 262 -10.24 -6.49 7.43
CA ALA A 262 -9.65 -7.50 8.30
C ALA A 262 -8.62 -8.35 7.55
N ARG A 263 -8.95 -8.81 6.35
CA ARG A 263 -8.03 -9.58 5.51
C ARG A 263 -6.75 -8.80 5.21
N LEU A 264 -6.88 -7.53 4.84
CA LEU A 264 -5.72 -6.70 4.54
C LEU A 264 -4.87 -6.48 5.80
N ALA A 265 -5.49 -6.22 6.96
CA ALA A 265 -4.78 -6.15 8.24
C ALA A 265 -4.01 -7.43 8.58
N GLU A 266 -4.61 -8.61 8.39
CA GLU A 266 -3.94 -9.91 8.57
C GLU A 266 -2.71 -10.05 7.66
N GLN A 267 -2.87 -9.66 6.40
CA GLN A 267 -1.77 -9.73 5.44
C GLN A 267 -0.65 -8.75 5.76
N GLU A 268 -0.97 -7.52 6.15
CA GLU A 268 0.02 -6.53 6.56
C GLU A 268 0.84 -7.04 7.74
N MET A 269 0.19 -7.67 8.71
CA MET A 269 0.88 -8.33 9.81
C MET A 269 1.74 -9.51 9.35
N ALA A 270 1.24 -10.34 8.43
CA ALA A 270 1.95 -11.53 7.95
C ALA A 270 3.21 -11.22 7.13
N VAL A 271 3.21 -10.11 6.40
CA VAL A 271 4.36 -9.66 5.60
C VAL A 271 5.54 -9.23 6.49
N GLY A 272 5.26 -8.77 7.70
CA GLY A 272 6.27 -8.30 8.64
C GLY A 272 6.67 -6.83 8.46
N PHE A 273 7.61 -6.40 9.30
CA PHE A 273 8.04 -5.00 9.41
C PHE A 273 9.50 -4.79 8.97
N GLY A 274 10.29 -5.86 8.90
CA GLY A 274 11.68 -5.82 8.48
C GLY A 274 11.84 -5.78 6.97
N MET A 275 13.06 -5.43 6.55
CA MET A 275 13.48 -5.42 5.15
C MET A 275 14.82 -6.16 5.05
N GLU A 276 15.07 -6.81 3.92
CA GLU A 276 16.37 -7.36 3.59
C GLU A 276 16.66 -7.26 2.09
N PHE A 277 17.93 -7.25 1.72
CA PHE A 277 18.33 -7.44 0.33
C PHE A 277 18.49 -8.93 0.01
N ILE A 278 17.89 -9.36 -1.10
CA ILE A 278 18.09 -10.68 -1.70
C ILE A 278 18.71 -10.52 -3.09
N GLU A 279 19.59 -11.44 -3.44
CA GLU A 279 20.15 -11.53 -4.79
C GLU A 279 19.13 -12.13 -5.76
N SER A 280 19.21 -11.69 -7.01
CA SER A 280 18.30 -12.10 -8.08
C SER A 280 19.02 -12.07 -9.43
N TYR A 281 18.49 -12.85 -10.36
CA TYR A 281 18.92 -12.85 -11.75
C TYR A 281 17.92 -12.13 -12.63
N TRP A 282 18.42 -11.20 -13.44
CA TRP A 282 17.70 -10.57 -14.53
C TRP A 282 18.35 -10.94 -15.85
N ASP A 283 17.62 -11.69 -16.68
CA ASP A 283 18.04 -12.00 -18.04
C ASP A 283 18.11 -10.70 -18.87
N PRO A 284 19.26 -10.35 -19.47
CA PRO A 284 19.38 -9.20 -20.36
C PRO A 284 18.36 -9.19 -21.51
N ASN A 285 17.90 -10.37 -21.95
CA ASN A 285 16.89 -10.51 -23.00
C ASN A 285 15.52 -9.99 -22.57
N TYR A 286 15.23 -9.89 -21.27
CA TYR A 286 13.97 -9.30 -20.78
C TYR A 286 13.80 -7.85 -21.21
N ALA A 287 14.90 -7.11 -21.43
CA ALA A 287 14.84 -5.76 -21.97
C ALA A 287 14.30 -5.71 -23.41
N ASN A 288 14.26 -6.85 -24.12
CA ASN A 288 13.81 -6.95 -25.51
C ASN A 288 12.45 -7.65 -25.64
N ILE A 289 12.01 -8.40 -24.63
CA ILE A 289 10.71 -9.08 -24.65
C ILE A 289 9.58 -8.05 -24.77
N GLY A 290 8.73 -8.23 -25.78
CA GLY A 290 7.52 -7.44 -25.97
C GLY A 290 7.73 -6.09 -26.66
N LYS A 291 8.97 -5.70 -27.03
CA LYS A 291 9.21 -4.51 -27.88
C LYS A 291 8.51 -4.60 -29.23
N ASP A 292 8.35 -5.82 -29.74
CA ASP A 292 7.66 -6.10 -31.01
C ASP A 292 6.14 -6.20 -30.84
N ILE A 293 5.63 -6.25 -29.61
CA ILE A 293 4.20 -6.31 -29.31
C ILE A 293 3.64 -4.89 -29.38
N LYS A 294 3.06 -4.55 -30.53
CA LYS A 294 2.30 -3.30 -30.71
C LYS A 294 1.00 -3.38 -29.92
N LEU A 295 0.99 -2.81 -28.72
CA LEU A 295 -0.24 -2.57 -27.99
C LEU A 295 -1.01 -1.41 -28.66
N PRO A 296 -2.36 -1.47 -28.74
CA PRO A 296 -3.15 -0.34 -29.18
C PRO A 296 -2.86 0.87 -28.28
N LYS A 297 -2.77 2.05 -28.89
CA LYS A 297 -2.61 3.30 -28.13
C LYS A 297 -3.87 3.51 -27.27
N PRO A 298 -3.74 3.79 -25.97
CA PRO A 298 -4.86 4.15 -25.12
C PRO A 298 -5.51 5.47 -25.57
#